data_AF-A0A087T6B2-F1
#
_entry.id   AF-A0A087T6B2-F1
#
_cell.length_a   1.000
_cell.length_b   1.000
_cell.length_c   1.000
_cell.angle_alpha   90.00
_cell.angle_beta   90.00
_cell.angle_gamma   90.00
#
_symmetry.space_group_name_H-M   'P 1'
#
loop_
_entity.id
_entity.type
_entity.pdbx_description
1 polymer ?
#
loop_
_entity_poly.entity_id
_entity_poly.type
_entity_poly.pdbx_seq_one_letter_code
_entity_poly.pdbx_strand_id
1 'polypeptide(L)'
;MTILTVYLFALAIAATRCSILENETVEERKFKFVKFYKCISCEYETEAFREFTECKKLKPQRSTDIFGKCKERFISQASNEEEDMIEICKSPEVLGKMFDCIIAESEAAGLTEEEKEGLESFIRCSRGVYKSHCKE
;
A
#
# COMPACT_ATOMS: atom_id res chain seq x y z
N MET A 1 17.86 -35.45 -32.33
CA MET A 1 18.82 -34.63 -31.56
C MET A 1 19.02 -33.32 -32.31
N THR A 2 18.12 -32.32 -32.38
CA THR A 2 17.14 -31.71 -31.44
C THR A 2 17.74 -31.05 -30.20
N ILE A 3 18.66 -30.09 -30.35
CA ILE A 3 18.95 -29.07 -29.31
C ILE A 3 19.47 -27.78 -29.98
N LEU A 4 18.65 -27.04 -30.76
CA LEU A 4 19.08 -25.71 -31.26
C LEU A 4 17.94 -24.70 -31.46
N THR A 5 16.76 -24.98 -30.91
CA THR A 5 15.53 -24.18 -31.13
C THR A 5 14.79 -23.84 -29.84
N VAL A 6 15.49 -23.65 -28.71
CA VAL A 6 14.84 -23.29 -27.42
C VAL A 6 15.38 -21.99 -26.80
N TYR A 7 16.44 -21.38 -27.32
CA TYR A 7 17.10 -20.21 -26.71
C TYR A 7 16.67 -18.83 -27.24
N LEU A 8 15.46 -18.70 -27.78
CA LEU A 8 14.96 -17.42 -28.36
C LEU A 8 13.71 -16.84 -27.68
N PHE A 9 13.27 -17.40 -26.54
CA PHE A 9 12.04 -16.95 -25.85
C PHE A 9 12.25 -16.43 -24.41
N ALA A 10 13.46 -16.03 -24.02
CA ALA A 10 13.73 -15.53 -22.66
C ALA A 10 13.96 -14.01 -22.57
N LEU A 11 13.86 -13.26 -23.67
CA LEU A 11 14.19 -11.81 -23.72
C LEU A 11 12.97 -10.88 -23.86
N ALA A 12 11.74 -11.38 -23.69
CA ALA A 12 10.52 -10.59 -23.85
C ALA A 12 9.70 -10.36 -22.57
N ILE A 13 10.26 -10.64 -21.38
CA ILE A 13 9.60 -10.32 -20.08
C ILE A 13 10.33 -9.19 -19.34
N ALA A 14 10.94 -8.26 -20.08
CA ALA A 14 11.53 -7.04 -19.52
C ALA A 14 10.68 -5.79 -19.79
N ALA A 15 9.45 -5.95 -20.31
CA ALA A 15 8.60 -4.84 -20.78
C ALA A 15 7.34 -4.60 -19.92
N THR A 16 7.19 -5.25 -18.77
CA THR A 16 6.19 -4.91 -17.75
C THR A 16 6.88 -4.28 -16.54
N ARG A 17 7.65 -3.22 -16.80
CA ARG A 17 8.00 -2.23 -15.78
C ARG A 17 6.72 -1.48 -15.44
N CYS A 18 5.97 -2.04 -14.50
CA CYS A 18 4.81 -1.40 -13.89
C CYS A 18 5.30 -0.09 -13.25
N SER A 19 5.00 0.99 -13.96
CA SER A 19 5.65 2.30 -13.87
C SER A 19 4.81 3.17 -12.95
N ILE A 20 5.15 3.31 -11.67
CA ILE A 20 4.65 4.41 -10.81
C ILE A 20 5.55 4.74 -9.58
N LEU A 21 6.54 3.91 -9.22
CA LEU A 21 7.36 4.10 -8.00
C LEU A 21 8.88 4.05 -8.18
N GLU A 22 9.41 3.90 -9.40
CA GLU A 22 10.82 3.54 -9.62
C GLU A 22 11.86 4.59 -9.19
N ASN A 23 11.46 5.84 -8.89
CA ASN A 23 12.38 6.91 -8.49
C ASN A 23 12.25 7.35 -7.02
N GLU A 24 11.36 6.74 -6.22
CA GLU A 24 11.20 7.10 -4.81
C GLU A 24 12.01 6.16 -3.91
N THR A 25 12.77 6.74 -3.00
CA THR A 25 13.45 5.99 -1.92
C THR A 25 12.42 5.34 -0.98
N VAL A 26 12.84 4.30 -0.25
CA VAL A 26 12.00 3.68 0.80
C VAL A 26 11.56 4.73 1.83
N GLU A 27 12.44 5.65 2.22
CA GLU A 27 12.14 6.70 3.18
C GLU A 27 11.11 7.72 2.65
N GLU A 28 11.19 8.10 1.38
CA GLU A 28 10.17 8.98 0.77
C GLU A 28 8.80 8.30 0.74
N ARG A 29 8.75 7.00 0.41
CA ARG A 29 7.52 6.21 0.44
C ARG A 29 6.95 6.11 1.85
N LYS A 30 7.80 5.89 2.84
CA LYS A 30 7.44 5.88 4.26
C LYS A 30 6.86 7.21 4.71
N PHE A 31 7.52 8.31 4.37
CA PHE A 31 7.06 9.65 4.69
C PHE A 31 5.67 9.95 4.10
N LYS A 32 5.47 9.61 2.81
CA LYS A 32 4.16 9.77 2.14
C LYS A 32 3.08 8.90 2.78
N PHE A 33 3.42 7.66 3.12
CA PHE A 33 2.52 6.75 3.82
C PHE A 33 2.06 7.33 5.16
N VAL A 34 3.00 7.79 5.99
CA VAL A 34 2.69 8.38 7.30
C VAL A 34 1.82 9.63 7.15
N LYS A 35 2.17 10.54 6.23
CA LYS A 35 1.38 11.75 5.96
C LYS A 35 -0.04 11.42 5.53
N PHE A 36 -0.19 10.49 4.59
CA PHE A 36 -1.49 10.09 4.07
C PHE A 36 -2.38 9.51 5.16
N TYR A 37 -1.91 8.47 5.86
CA TYR A 37 -2.71 7.82 6.89
C TYR A 37 -2.99 8.75 8.07
N LYS A 38 -2.07 9.66 8.43
CA LYS A 38 -2.35 10.69 9.44
C LYS A 38 -3.51 11.60 9.02
N CYS A 39 -3.50 12.09 7.78
CA CYS A 39 -4.58 12.94 7.27
C CYS A 39 -5.94 12.21 7.33
N ILE A 40 -6.02 11.03 6.72
CA ILE A 40 -7.27 10.29 6.58
C ILE A 40 -7.80 9.80 7.93
N SER A 41 -6.92 9.41 8.86
CA SER A 41 -7.32 8.91 10.18
C SER A 41 -7.85 10.00 11.12
N CYS A 42 -7.30 11.21 11.05
CA CYS A 42 -7.78 12.34 11.84
C CYS A 42 -9.06 12.99 11.29
N GLU A 43 -9.46 12.60 10.08
CA GLU A 43 -10.61 13.12 9.36
C GLU A 43 -11.58 11.99 8.95
N TYR A 44 -11.77 10.97 9.81
CA TYR A 44 -12.47 9.74 9.45
C TYR A 44 -13.95 9.93 9.04
N GLU A 45 -14.62 11.01 9.47
CA GLU A 45 -16.02 11.30 9.07
C GLU A 45 -16.12 12.08 7.75
N THR A 46 -15.00 12.39 7.12
CA THR A 46 -14.96 13.26 5.94
C THR A 46 -15.18 12.52 4.63
N GLU A 47 -15.45 13.30 3.58
CA GLU A 47 -15.48 12.82 2.20
C GLU A 47 -14.17 12.12 1.80
N ALA A 48 -13.02 12.60 2.31
CA ALA A 48 -11.71 12.00 2.07
C ALA A 48 -11.66 10.54 2.55
N PHE A 49 -12.20 10.24 3.74
CA PHE A 49 -12.24 8.89 4.27
C PHE A 49 -13.17 7.98 3.47
N ARG A 50 -14.33 8.50 3.04
CA ARG A 50 -15.26 7.75 2.18
C ARG A 50 -14.63 7.41 0.83
N GLU A 51 -14.00 8.37 0.17
CA GLU A 51 -13.28 8.11 -1.09
C GLU A 51 -12.13 7.12 -0.89
N PHE A 52 -11.38 7.24 0.20
CA PHE A 52 -10.35 6.27 0.54
C PHE A 52 -10.90 4.85 0.73
N THR A 53 -12.06 4.72 1.37
CA THR A 53 -12.75 3.43 1.55
C THR A 53 -13.10 2.78 0.21
N GLU A 54 -13.48 3.58 -0.79
CA GLU A 54 -13.66 3.07 -2.15
C GLU A 54 -12.34 2.62 -2.78
N CYS A 55 -11.24 3.37 -2.58
CA CYS A 55 -9.93 2.94 -3.04
C CYS A 55 -9.51 1.60 -2.42
N LYS A 56 -9.80 1.35 -1.13
CA LYS A 56 -9.46 0.08 -0.45
C LYS A 56 -9.99 -1.16 -1.19
N LYS A 57 -11.11 -1.05 -1.92
CA LYS A 57 -11.69 -2.17 -2.69
C LYS A 57 -10.80 -2.63 -3.85
N LEU A 58 -9.88 -1.77 -4.31
CA LEU A 58 -8.90 -2.10 -5.34
C LEU A 58 -7.68 -2.86 -4.80
N LYS A 59 -7.52 -2.88 -3.47
CA LYS A 59 -6.33 -3.46 -2.84
C LYS A 59 -6.44 -5.00 -2.89
N PRO A 60 -5.42 -5.71 -3.41
CA PRO A 60 -5.42 -7.17 -3.42
C PRO A 60 -5.59 -7.75 -2.02
N GLN A 61 -6.34 -8.85 -1.89
CA GLN A 61 -6.64 -9.45 -0.60
C GLN A 61 -5.38 -9.75 0.22
N ARG A 62 -4.34 -10.31 -0.40
CA ARG A 62 -3.07 -10.60 0.28
C ARG A 62 -2.40 -9.35 0.85
N SER A 63 -2.45 -8.24 0.13
CA SER A 63 -1.93 -6.96 0.63
C SER A 63 -2.80 -6.40 1.76
N THR A 64 -4.11 -6.65 1.73
CA THR A 64 -5.03 -6.34 2.84
C THR A 64 -4.70 -7.17 4.07
N ASP A 65 -4.44 -8.47 3.91
CA ASP A 65 -4.09 -9.37 5.01
C ASP A 65 -2.75 -8.99 5.66
N ILE A 66 -1.73 -8.69 4.85
CA ILE A 66 -0.43 -8.18 5.32
C ILE A 66 -0.60 -6.88 6.12
N PHE A 67 -1.41 -5.95 5.59
CA PHE A 67 -1.70 -4.70 6.30
C PHE A 67 -2.41 -4.97 7.62
N GLY A 68 -3.39 -5.85 7.66
CA GLY A 68 -4.09 -6.26 8.88
C GLY A 68 -3.13 -6.83 9.92
N LYS A 69 -2.28 -7.79 9.53
CA LYS A 69 -1.24 -8.37 10.39
C LYS A 69 -0.28 -7.31 10.96
N CYS A 70 0.20 -6.39 10.12
CA CYS A 70 1.10 -5.33 10.56
C CYS A 70 0.39 -4.32 11.46
N LYS A 71 -0.87 -3.98 11.16
CA LYS A 71 -1.69 -3.11 11.98
C LYS A 71 -1.89 -3.71 13.38
N GLU A 72 -2.34 -4.96 13.49
CA GLU A 72 -2.56 -5.65 14.77
C GLU A 72 -1.31 -5.68 15.66
N ARG A 73 -0.13 -5.76 15.05
CA ARG A 73 1.15 -5.75 15.77
C ARG A 73 1.46 -4.42 16.47
N PHE A 74 0.97 -3.30 15.93
CA PHE A 74 1.29 -1.96 16.45
C PHE A 74 0.06 -1.22 17.02
N ILE A 75 -1.15 -1.67 16.68
CA ILE A 75 -2.44 -1.11 17.06
C ILE A 75 -3.32 -2.30 17.47
N SER A 76 -3.12 -2.78 18.69
CA SER A 76 -3.73 -4.03 19.18
C SER A 76 -5.05 -3.83 19.92
N GLN A 77 -5.52 -2.60 20.07
CA GLN A 77 -6.67 -2.25 20.94
C GLN A 77 -7.95 -1.87 20.19
N ALA A 78 -7.89 -1.71 18.87
CA ALA A 78 -9.06 -1.32 18.09
C ALA A 78 -9.93 -2.55 17.77
N SER A 79 -11.22 -2.45 18.11
CA SER A 79 -12.24 -3.46 17.85
C SER A 79 -12.89 -3.31 16.47
N ASN A 80 -12.69 -2.17 15.82
CA ASN A 80 -13.28 -1.82 14.53
C ASN A 80 -12.44 -0.75 13.79
N GLU A 81 -12.82 -0.43 12.55
CA GLU A 81 -12.10 0.51 11.69
C GLU A 81 -12.15 1.97 12.21
N GLU A 82 -13.21 2.37 12.90
CA GLU A 82 -13.27 3.72 13.51
C GLU A 82 -12.24 3.84 14.63
N GLU A 83 -12.19 2.87 15.54
CA GLU A 83 -11.20 2.82 16.61
C GLU A 83 -9.78 2.73 16.06
N ASP A 84 -9.55 2.01 14.95
CA ASP A 84 -8.26 2.00 14.27
C ASP A 84 -7.85 3.43 13.85
N MET A 85 -8.76 4.17 13.21
CA MET A 85 -8.47 5.52 12.72
C MET A 85 -8.24 6.49 13.89
N ILE A 86 -9.02 6.38 14.96
CA ILE A 86 -8.83 7.20 16.16
C ILE A 86 -7.45 6.94 16.78
N GLU A 87 -7.04 5.68 16.91
CA GLU A 87 -5.74 5.34 17.49
C GLU A 87 -4.56 5.75 16.60
N ILE A 88 -4.70 5.61 15.27
CA ILE A 88 -3.72 6.13 14.31
C ILE A 88 -3.58 7.65 14.41
N CYS A 89 -4.71 8.36 14.54
CA CYS A 89 -4.68 9.82 14.64
C CYS A 89 -3.99 10.29 15.93
N LYS A 90 -4.20 9.59 17.05
CA LYS A 90 -3.56 9.91 18.34
C LYS A 90 -2.06 9.61 18.35
N SER A 91 -1.64 8.54 17.65
CA SER A 91 -0.27 8.02 17.71
C SER A 91 0.32 7.79 16.31
N PRO A 92 0.42 8.81 15.45
CA PRO A 92 0.83 8.64 14.05
C PRO A 92 2.26 8.12 13.88
N GLU A 93 3.10 8.19 14.92
CA GLU A 93 4.45 7.62 14.93
C GLU A 93 4.45 6.08 14.75
N VAL A 94 3.35 5.39 15.08
CA VAL A 94 3.23 3.95 14.86
C VAL A 94 3.17 3.60 13.37
N LEU A 95 2.72 4.54 12.51
CA LEU A 95 2.61 4.33 11.07
C LEU A 95 3.96 4.06 10.41
N GLY A 96 5.04 4.65 10.92
CA GLY A 96 6.39 4.39 10.42
C GLY A 96 6.81 2.93 10.64
N LYS A 97 6.55 2.40 11.85
CA LYS A 97 6.84 0.99 12.18
C LYS A 97 5.93 0.03 11.41
N MET A 98 4.66 0.42 11.24
CA MET A 98 3.70 -0.33 10.44
C MET A 98 4.13 -0.41 8.97
N PHE A 99 4.63 0.68 8.40
CA PHE A 99 5.19 0.70 7.04
C PHE A 99 6.37 -0.26 6.89
N ASP A 100 7.33 -0.22 7.83
CA ASP A 100 8.50 -1.11 7.79
C ASP A 100 8.07 -2.59 7.83
N CYS A 101 7.07 -2.92 8.64
CA CYS A 101 6.46 -4.26 8.67
C CYS A 101 5.82 -4.62 7.32
N ILE A 102 5.02 -3.72 6.73
CA ILE A 102 4.34 -3.97 5.47
C ILE A 102 5.35 -4.29 4.36
N ILE A 103 6.46 -3.55 4.27
CA ILE A 103 7.51 -3.80 3.29
C ILE A 103 8.12 -5.18 3.50
N ALA A 104 8.58 -5.50 4.72
CA ALA A 104 9.21 -6.78 5.02
C ALA A 104 8.28 -7.98 4.74
N GLU A 105 7.02 -7.87 5.14
CA GLU A 105 6.01 -8.91 4.91
C GLU A 105 5.62 -9.03 3.42
N SER A 106 5.56 -7.92 2.68
CA SER A 106 5.25 -7.95 1.24
C SER A 106 6.40 -8.55 0.42
N GLU A 107 7.65 -8.27 0.80
CA GLU A 107 8.83 -8.87 0.19
C GLU A 107 8.88 -10.37 0.46
N ALA A 108 8.60 -10.79 1.69
CA ALA A 108 8.56 -12.20 2.08
C ALA A 108 7.42 -12.97 1.40
N ALA A 109 6.26 -12.33 1.23
CA ALA A 109 5.08 -12.95 0.63
C ALA A 109 5.18 -13.16 -0.89
N GLY A 110 6.03 -12.37 -1.58
CA GLY A 110 6.25 -12.50 -3.02
C GLY A 110 4.98 -12.31 -3.86
N LEU A 111 4.42 -11.10 -3.86
CA LEU A 111 3.20 -10.78 -4.61
C LEU A 111 3.32 -11.13 -6.11
N THR A 112 2.24 -11.65 -6.69
CA THR A 112 2.13 -11.90 -8.14
C THR A 112 2.08 -10.59 -8.93
N GLU A 113 2.29 -10.64 -10.25
CA GLU A 113 2.19 -9.45 -11.09
C GLU A 113 0.78 -8.83 -11.07
N GLU A 114 -0.28 -9.65 -11.10
CA GLU A 114 -1.66 -9.19 -10.96
C GLU A 114 -1.91 -8.49 -9.61
N GLU A 115 -1.34 -9.03 -8.52
CA GLU A 115 -1.41 -8.39 -7.21
C GLU A 115 -0.64 -7.06 -7.19
N LYS A 116 0.49 -6.97 -7.88
CA LYS A 116 1.24 -5.69 -8.02
C LYS A 116 0.42 -4.65 -8.78
N GLU A 117 -0.21 -5.03 -9.89
CA GLU A 117 -1.08 -4.14 -10.68
C GLU A 117 -2.29 -3.64 -9.86
N GLY A 118 -2.92 -4.53 -9.09
CA GLY A 118 -3.98 -4.15 -8.16
C GLY A 118 -3.49 -3.19 -7.07
N LEU A 119 -2.30 -3.45 -6.50
CA LEU A 119 -1.69 -2.57 -5.51
C LEU A 119 -1.35 -1.19 -6.11
N GLU A 120 -0.88 -1.12 -7.34
CA GLU A 120 -0.65 0.15 -8.05
C GLU A 120 -1.94 0.93 -8.27
N SER A 121 -3.03 0.23 -8.60
CA SER A 121 -4.35 0.84 -8.76
C SER A 121 -4.85 1.43 -7.45
N PHE A 122 -4.69 0.71 -6.34
CA PHE A 122 -4.95 1.22 -5.00
C PHE A 122 -4.09 2.45 -4.65
N ILE A 123 -2.78 2.40 -4.91
CA ILE A 123 -1.86 3.51 -4.62
C ILE A 123 -2.22 4.75 -5.45
N ARG A 124 -2.55 4.56 -6.73
CA ARG A 124 -2.96 5.66 -7.61
C ARG A 124 -4.26 6.31 -7.12
N CYS A 125 -5.25 5.51 -6.74
CA CYS A 125 -6.51 5.98 -6.19
C CYS A 125 -6.30 6.77 -4.89
N SER A 126 -5.59 6.19 -3.91
CA SER A 126 -5.33 6.83 -2.62
C SER A 126 -4.48 8.11 -2.74
N ARG A 127 -3.54 8.16 -3.68
CA ARG A 127 -2.82 9.41 -4.03
C ARG A 127 -3.76 10.49 -4.57
N GLY A 128 -4.80 10.12 -5.32
CA GLY A 128 -5.84 11.03 -5.77
C GLY A 128 -6.58 11.65 -4.59
N VAL A 129 -7.05 10.82 -3.65
CA VAL A 129 -7.71 11.27 -2.41
C VAL A 129 -6.79 12.21 -1.62
N TYR A 130 -5.52 11.84 -1.43
CA TYR A 130 -4.54 12.68 -0.74
C TYR A 130 -4.44 14.07 -1.37
N LYS A 131 -4.27 14.14 -2.70
CA LYS A 131 -4.11 15.42 -3.40
C LYS A 131 -5.36 16.31 -3.32
N SER A 132 -6.55 15.70 -3.34
CA SER A 132 -7.81 16.43 -3.32
C SER A 132 -8.13 17.01 -1.94
N HIS A 133 -7.82 16.26 -0.87
CA HIS A 133 -8.33 16.54 0.47
C HIS A 133 -7.23 16.90 1.47
N CYS A 134 -6.10 16.24 1.40
CA CYS A 134 -4.98 16.41 2.32
C CYS A 134 -3.98 17.42 1.74
N LYS A 135 -4.32 18.71 1.83
CA LYS A 135 -3.48 19.84 1.38
C LYS A 135 -2.02 19.65 1.80
N GLU A 136 -1.09 19.87 0.86
CA GLU A 136 0.36 19.88 1.12
C GLU A 136 0.81 21.01 2.04
#